data_AF-A0A7W3LQV5-F1
#
_entry.id   AF-A0A7W3LQV5-F1
#
_cell.length_a   1.000
_cell.length_b   1.000
_cell.length_c   1.000
_cell.angle_alpha   90.00
_cell.angle_beta   90.00
_cell.angle_gamma   90.00
#
_symmetry.space_group_name_H-M   'P 1'
#
loop_
_entity.id
_entity.type
_entity.pdbx_description
1 polymer ?
#
loop_
_entity_poly.entity_id
_entity_poly.type
_entity_poly.pdbx_seq_one_letter_code
_entity_poly.pdbx_strand_id
1 'polypeptide(L)'
;MGPEAAGPSTHFHRAMSESFFILSGTMRLFDGRRWVDATSGDHLYVPVGGLHAFRNESGEPASMLMLFAPGAPREEYFEGITELAGLGEEERAEFFLRHDSFFV
;
A
#
# COMPACT_ATOMS: atom_id res chain seq x y z
N MET A 1 -2.70 -9.00 7.74
CA MET A 1 -2.79 -9.66 6.41
C MET A 1 -2.73 -11.16 6.62
N GLY A 2 -3.60 -11.91 5.94
CA GLY A 2 -3.56 -13.38 5.99
C GLY A 2 -2.31 -13.95 5.30
N PRO A 3 -2.04 -15.26 5.46
CA PRO A 3 -1.01 -15.96 4.69
C PRO A 3 -1.22 -15.77 3.19
N GLU A 4 -0.14 -15.58 2.43
CA GLU A 4 -0.16 -15.39 0.97
C GLU A 4 -1.07 -14.23 0.48
N ALA A 5 -1.39 -13.27 1.36
CA ALA A 5 -2.25 -12.15 1.01
C ALA A 5 -1.52 -11.15 0.12
N ALA A 6 -2.12 -10.86 -1.04
CA ALA A 6 -1.69 -9.78 -1.91
C ALA A 6 -1.96 -8.41 -1.26
N GLY A 7 -1.01 -7.49 -1.43
CA GLY A 7 -1.24 -6.05 -1.25
C GLY A 7 -1.37 -5.34 -2.61
N PRO A 8 -1.34 -4.00 -2.62
CA PRO A 8 -1.37 -3.24 -3.87
C PRO A 8 -0.13 -3.53 -4.72
N SER A 9 -0.32 -3.52 -6.05
CA SER A 9 0.80 -3.53 -6.99
C SER A 9 1.63 -2.25 -6.89
N THR A 10 2.77 -2.22 -7.59
CA THR A 10 3.69 -1.07 -7.57
C THR A 10 2.96 0.22 -7.93
N HIS A 11 3.04 1.20 -7.03
CA HIS A 11 2.44 2.51 -7.21
C HIS A 11 3.24 3.59 -6.47
N PHE A 12 2.81 4.84 -6.64
CA PHE A 12 3.30 5.97 -5.88
C PHE A 12 2.17 6.97 -5.58
N HIS A 13 2.48 7.88 -4.67
CA HIS A 13 1.64 9.01 -4.26
C HIS A 13 2.31 10.33 -4.67
N ARG A 14 1.56 11.31 -5.18
CA ARG A 14 2.11 12.61 -5.61
C ARG A 14 2.06 13.66 -4.51
N ALA A 15 1.18 13.50 -3.53
CA ALA A 15 0.98 14.46 -2.45
C ALA A 15 1.27 13.87 -1.06
N MET A 16 1.23 12.55 -0.91
CA MET A 16 1.44 11.88 0.37
C MET A 16 2.78 11.15 0.45
N SER A 17 3.40 11.18 1.63
CA SER A 17 4.36 10.14 2.04
C SER A 17 3.62 9.01 2.75
N GLU A 18 4.18 7.80 2.67
CA GLU A 18 3.65 6.63 3.37
C GLU A 18 4.74 5.96 4.21
N SER A 19 4.37 5.49 5.39
CA SER A 19 5.24 4.70 6.27
C SER A 19 4.60 3.35 6.58
N PHE A 20 5.41 2.30 6.56
CA PHE A 20 5.05 0.95 6.99
C PHE A 20 5.85 0.59 8.23
N PHE A 21 5.18 0.23 9.31
CA PHE A 21 5.82 -0.30 10.52
C PHE A 21 5.32 -1.71 10.79
N ILE A 22 6.21 -2.70 10.80
CA ILE A 22 5.80 -4.10 10.96
C ILE A 22 5.57 -4.38 12.44
N LEU A 23 4.34 -4.82 12.77
CA LEU A 23 3.93 -5.14 14.12
C LEU A 23 4.20 -6.62 14.44
N SER A 24 3.91 -7.52 13.50
CA SER A 24 4.16 -8.96 13.65
C SER A 24 4.31 -9.66 12.31
N GLY A 25 4.93 -10.85 12.32
CA GLY A 25 5.17 -11.65 11.12
C GLY A 25 6.25 -11.06 10.20
N THR A 26 6.22 -11.46 8.93
CA THR A 26 7.13 -10.98 7.89
C THR A 26 6.31 -10.43 6.72
N MET A 27 6.63 -9.22 6.28
CA MET A 27 6.05 -8.56 5.11
C MET A 27 7.13 -8.38 4.05
N ARG A 28 6.79 -8.59 2.78
CA ARG A 28 7.67 -8.18 1.68
C ARG A 28 7.28 -6.78 1.23
N LEU A 29 8.22 -5.85 1.29
CA LEU A 29 8.05 -4.47 0.85
C LEU A 29 8.93 -4.20 -0.37
N PHE A 30 8.41 -3.49 -1.37
CA PHE A 30 9.19 -3.02 -2.51
C PHE A 30 9.62 -1.58 -2.25
N ASP A 31 10.92 -1.30 -2.32
CA ASP A 31 11.51 0.03 -2.05
C ASP A 31 11.68 0.90 -3.31
N GLY A 32 11.03 0.51 -4.42
CA GLY A 32 11.21 1.11 -5.73
C GLY A 32 12.35 0.51 -6.55
N ARG A 33 13.20 -0.33 -5.95
CA ARG A 33 14.36 -0.97 -6.61
C ARG A 33 14.35 -2.47 -6.44
N ARG A 34 14.00 -2.96 -5.25
CA ARG A 34 14.00 -4.39 -4.90
C ARG A 34 12.96 -4.69 -3.84
N TRP A 35 12.64 -5.97 -3.73
CA TRP A 35 11.85 -6.49 -2.62
C TRP A 35 12.75 -6.75 -1.41
N VAL A 36 12.29 -6.33 -0.24
CA VAL A 36 12.95 -6.56 1.05
C VAL A 36 11.97 -7.24 2.00
N ASP A 37 12.46 -8.21 2.76
CA ASP A 37 11.70 -8.81 3.85
C ASP A 37 11.83 -7.91 5.08
N ALA A 38 10.70 -7.49 5.63
CA ALA A 38 10.59 -6.67 6.83
C ALA A 38 9.87 -7.46 7.93
N THR A 39 10.45 -7.47 9.12
CA THR A 39 10.00 -8.22 10.29
C THR A 39 9.59 -7.29 11.42
N SER A 40 8.97 -7.82 12.48
CA SER A 40 8.49 -7.02 13.62
C SER A 40 9.54 -6.01 14.12
N GLY A 41 9.16 -4.73 14.17
CA GLY A 41 10.02 -3.61 14.54
C GLY A 41 10.68 -2.88 13.36
N ASP A 42 10.70 -3.48 12.17
CA ASP A 42 11.21 -2.84 10.96
C ASP A 42 10.27 -1.75 10.44
N HIS A 43 10.86 -0.75 9.81
CA HIS A 43 10.16 0.41 9.26
C HIS A 43 10.64 0.73 7.84
N LEU A 44 9.69 0.95 6.94
CA LEU A 44 9.93 1.53 5.61
C LEU A 44 9.28 2.91 5.55
N TYR A 45 10.05 3.92 5.16
CA TYR A 45 9.55 5.24 4.80
C TYR A 45 9.58 5.41 3.29
N VAL A 46 8.44 5.81 2.73
CA VAL A 46 8.28 6.13 1.31
C VAL A 46 8.07 7.64 1.18
N PRO A 47 9.04 8.38 0.61
CA PRO A 47 8.85 9.80 0.34
C PRO A 47 7.80 10.00 -0.76
N VAL A 48 7.27 11.23 -0.87
CA VAL A 48 6.40 11.62 -1.99
C VAL A 48 7.07 11.27 -3.32
N GLY A 49 6.33 10.61 -4.22
CA GLY A 49 6.82 10.11 -5.50
C GLY A 49 7.59 8.79 -5.42
N GLY A 50 7.81 8.23 -4.22
CA GLY A 50 8.49 6.95 -4.03
C GLY A 50 7.63 5.78 -4.52
N LEU A 51 8.20 4.98 -5.43
CA LEU A 51 7.59 3.72 -5.84
C LEU A 51 7.64 2.71 -4.71
N HIS A 52 6.51 2.07 -4.45
CA HIS A 52 6.42 1.04 -3.42
C HIS A 52 5.29 0.05 -3.71
N ALA A 53 5.36 -1.10 -3.04
CA ALA A 53 4.37 -2.16 -3.03
C ALA A 53 4.56 -2.99 -1.76
N PHE A 54 3.55 -3.78 -1.37
CA PHE A 54 3.72 -4.75 -0.29
C PHE A 54 2.91 -6.03 -0.54
N ARG A 55 3.33 -7.13 0.07
CA ARG A 55 2.60 -8.40 0.08
C ARG A 55 3.05 -9.27 1.24
N ASN A 56 2.19 -10.20 1.65
CA ASN A 56 2.56 -11.24 2.58
C ASN A 56 2.78 -12.55 1.80
N GLU A 57 3.99 -13.09 1.82
CA GLU A 57 4.35 -14.38 1.20
C GLU A 57 5.12 -15.28 2.18
N SER A 58 4.96 -15.04 3.48
CA SER A 58 5.70 -15.79 4.49
C SER A 58 5.02 -17.11 4.87
N GLY A 59 3.88 -17.47 4.25
CA GLY A 59 3.04 -18.60 4.68
C GLY A 59 2.34 -18.43 6.03
N GLU A 60 2.53 -17.30 6.72
CA GLU A 60 2.03 -17.04 8.07
C GLU A 60 1.34 -15.67 8.15
N PRO A 61 0.39 -15.43 9.08
CA PRO A 61 -0.20 -14.11 9.25
C PRO A 61 0.83 -13.05 9.66
N ALA A 62 0.69 -11.84 9.10
CA ALA A 62 1.52 -10.68 9.43
C ALA A 62 0.63 -9.46 9.71
N SER A 63 1.14 -8.50 10.48
CA SER A 63 0.46 -7.24 10.73
C SER A 63 1.42 -6.06 10.65
N MET A 64 0.91 -4.92 10.18
CA MET A 64 1.67 -3.69 10.02
C MET A 64 0.77 -2.49 10.29
N LEU A 65 1.38 -1.38 10.67
CA LEU A 65 0.77 -0.06 10.70
C LEU A 65 1.16 0.68 9.41
N MET A 66 0.17 1.23 8.72
CA MET A 66 0.38 2.16 7.61
C MET A 66 0.07 3.58 8.08
N LEU A 67 0.93 4.54 7.76
CA LEU A 67 0.75 5.94 8.07
C LEU A 67 0.89 6.77 6.80
N PHE A 68 -0.11 7.60 6.52
CA PHE A 68 -0.13 8.51 5.38
C PHE A 68 -0.04 9.95 5.88
N ALA A 69 0.84 10.75 5.27
CA ALA A 69 1.02 12.15 5.62
C ALA A 69 1.15 13.02 4.36
N PRO A 70 0.23 13.99 4.13
CA PRO A 70 -1.03 14.21 4.86
C PRO A 70 -2.00 13.01 4.74
N GLY A 71 -2.95 12.89 5.68
CA GLY A 71 -3.83 11.71 5.75
C GLY A 71 -5.05 11.74 4.82
N ALA A 72 -5.47 12.90 4.34
CA ALA A 72 -6.54 12.99 3.35
C ALA A 72 -5.98 12.71 1.94
N PRO A 73 -6.67 11.95 1.08
CA PRO A 73 -8.05 11.41 1.17
C PRO A 73 -8.12 9.91 1.52
N ARG A 74 -7.32 9.42 2.47
CA ARG A 74 -7.11 7.98 2.65
C ARG A 74 -8.32 7.20 3.20
N GLU A 75 -9.13 7.83 4.05
CA GLU A 75 -10.31 7.19 4.64
C GLU A 75 -11.33 6.81 3.56
N GLU A 76 -11.75 7.77 2.72
CA GLU A 76 -12.68 7.52 1.60
C GLU A 76 -12.17 6.43 0.65
N TYR A 77 -10.86 6.39 0.40
CA TYR A 77 -10.29 5.32 -0.42
C TYR A 77 -10.56 3.95 0.18
N PHE A 78 -10.23 3.73 1.45
CA PHE A 78 -10.36 2.42 2.08
C PHE A 78 -11.83 2.00 2.26
N GLU A 79 -12.74 2.95 2.41
CA GLU A 79 -14.19 2.69 2.38
C GLU A 79 -14.66 2.31 0.96
N GLY A 80 -14.10 2.94 -0.08
CA GLY A 80 -14.52 2.77 -1.47
C GLY A 80 -13.86 1.62 -2.24
N ILE A 81 -12.72 1.08 -1.79
CA ILE A 81 -11.99 0.06 -2.56
C ILE A 81 -12.78 -1.23 -2.80
N THR A 82 -13.73 -1.55 -1.94
CA THR A 82 -14.58 -2.75 -2.08
C THR A 82 -15.49 -2.67 -3.29
N GLU A 83 -15.84 -1.45 -3.70
CA GLU A 83 -16.77 -1.19 -4.82
C GLU A 83 -16.05 -1.15 -6.18
N LEU A 84 -14.70 -1.10 -6.19
CA LEU A 84 -13.92 -1.00 -7.43
C LEU A 84 -14.23 -2.13 -8.42
N ALA A 85 -14.59 -3.32 -7.94
CA ALA A 85 -14.93 -4.46 -8.80
C ALA A 85 -16.16 -4.18 -9.70
N GLY A 86 -17.08 -3.29 -9.29
CA GLY A 86 -18.28 -2.94 -10.04
C GLY A 86 -18.11 -1.81 -11.06
N LEU A 87 -17.01 -1.04 -10.99
CA LEU A 87 -16.81 0.17 -11.79
C LEU A 87 -16.28 -0.12 -13.21
N GLY A 88 -16.52 0.79 -14.14
CA GLY A 88 -15.85 0.85 -15.43
C GLY A 88 -14.37 1.23 -15.31
N GLU A 89 -13.60 1.07 -16.38
CA GLU A 89 -12.16 1.42 -16.38
C GLU A 89 -11.91 2.91 -16.09
N GLU A 90 -12.69 3.80 -16.72
CA GLU A 90 -12.58 5.25 -16.54
C GLU A 90 -12.92 5.66 -15.09
N GLU A 91 -14.01 5.12 -14.54
CA GLU A 91 -14.43 5.37 -13.15
C GLU A 91 -13.38 4.87 -12.14
N ARG A 92 -12.75 3.71 -12.39
CA ARG A 92 -11.64 3.22 -11.56
C ARG A 92 -10.44 4.16 -11.65
N ALA A 93 -10.09 4.63 -12.85
CA ALA A 93 -8.98 5.55 -13.04
C ALA A 93 -9.24 6.87 -12.29
N GLU A 94 -10.43 7.44 -12.41
CA GLU A 94 -10.84 8.64 -11.67
C GLU A 94 -10.80 8.41 -10.16
N PHE A 95 -11.27 7.25 -9.68
CA PHE A 95 -11.18 6.88 -8.27
C PHE A 95 -9.72 6.89 -7.78
N PHE A 96 -8.80 6.27 -8.50
CA PHE A 96 -7.40 6.24 -8.09
C PHE A 96 -6.73 7.61 -8.15
N LEU A 97 -7.01 8.41 -9.19
CA LEU A 97 -6.51 9.78 -9.31
C LEU A 97 -6.97 10.67 -8.16
N ARG A 98 -8.26 10.60 -7.82
CA ARG A 98 -8.85 11.35 -6.70
C ARG A 98 -8.22 10.96 -5.36
N HIS A 99 -7.77 9.71 -5.24
CA HIS A 99 -7.17 9.17 -4.02
C HIS A 99 -5.63 9.15 -4.01
N ASP A 100 -5.01 9.92 -4.92
CA ASP A 100 -3.56 10.09 -5.05
C ASP A 100 -2.81 8.76 -5.26
N SER A 101 -3.43 7.75 -5.87
CA SER A 101 -2.82 6.44 -6.13
C SER A 101 -2.50 6.29 -7.62
N PHE A 102 -1.21 6.17 -7.97
CA PHE A 102 -0.76 6.05 -9.36
C PHE A 102 -0.04 4.71 -9.58
N PHE A 103 -0.72 3.75 -10.20
CA PHE A 103 -0.21 2.40 -10.45
C PHE A 103 0.66 2.32 -11.71
N VAL A 104 1.64 1.40 -11.72
CA VAL A 104 2.62 1.16 -12.80
C VAL A 104 2.46 -0.24 -13.38
#